data_AF-A0ABD5XMZ9-F1
#
_entry.id   AF-A0ABD5XMZ9-F1
#
_cell.length_a   1.000
_cell.length_b   1.000
_cell.length_c   1.000
_cell.angle_alpha   90.00
_cell.angle_beta   90.00
_cell.angle_gamma   90.00
#
_symmetry.space_group_name_H-M   'P 1'
#
loop_
_entity.id
_entity.type
_entity.pdbx_description
1 polymer ?
#
loop_
_entity_poly.entity_id
_entity_poly.type
_entity_poly.pdbx_seq_one_letter_code
_entity_poly.pdbx_strand_id
1 'polypeptide(L)'
;MYVTPGTTVTFEWVSDGHNIVVDSQPSGGGWEGHEPLEDEGFSYEFTFETTGVYEYYCTPHQSLGMVGTVEVVEQPDADGDGRGTARGAGLREEPRHRLVHRDGRDPGPRVLLHEVRRRLRAARGVTPPVRRPSFTARERR
;
A
#
# COMPACT_ATOMS: atom_id res chain seq x y z
N MET A 1 3.22 -3.96 -1.47
CA MET A 1 3.10 -2.72 -2.29
C MET A 1 2.51 -1.64 -1.41
N TYR A 2 3.00 -0.41 -1.48
CA TYR A 2 2.49 0.71 -0.69
C TYR A 2 1.58 1.59 -1.53
N VAL A 3 0.44 1.99 -0.99
CA VAL A 3 -0.51 2.93 -1.62
C VAL A 3 -1.09 3.87 -0.57
N THR A 4 -1.62 5.02 -0.99
CA THR A 4 -2.40 5.90 -0.11
C THR A 4 -3.87 5.51 -0.13
N PRO A 5 -4.65 5.86 0.92
CA PRO A 5 -6.11 5.82 0.86
C PRO A 5 -6.67 6.46 -0.41
N GLY A 6 -7.73 5.86 -0.94
CA GLY A 6 -8.36 6.24 -2.20
C GLY A 6 -7.60 5.76 -3.45
N THR A 7 -6.51 4.99 -3.33
CA THR A 7 -5.82 4.46 -4.51
C THR A 7 -6.59 3.30 -5.11
N THR A 8 -6.91 3.40 -6.40
CA THR A 8 -7.43 2.25 -7.17
C THR A 8 -6.27 1.42 -7.70
N VAL A 9 -6.28 0.13 -7.36
CA VAL A 9 -5.35 -0.86 -7.89
C VAL A 9 -6.08 -1.70 -8.92
N THR A 10 -5.53 -1.72 -10.14
CA THR A 10 -5.93 -2.68 -11.19
C THR A 10 -5.05 -3.91 -11.09
N PHE A 11 -5.68 -5.08 -10.96
CA PHE A 11 -5.07 -6.39 -11.06
C PHE A 11 -5.31 -6.91 -12.49
N GLU A 12 -4.24 -7.16 -13.24
CA GLU A 12 -4.28 -7.63 -14.63
C GLU A 12 -3.76 -9.08 -14.69
N TRP A 13 -4.57 -10.03 -15.13
CA TRP A 13 -4.16 -11.41 -15.34
C TRP A 13 -3.33 -11.49 -16.61
N VAL A 14 -2.07 -11.89 -16.46
CA VAL A 14 -1.13 -12.06 -17.58
C VAL A 14 -0.83 -13.55 -17.86
N SER A 15 -1.61 -14.43 -17.25
CA SER A 15 -1.60 -15.88 -17.44
C SER A 15 -2.92 -16.49 -16.96
N ASP A 16 -3.12 -17.76 -17.28
CA ASP A 16 -4.38 -18.47 -17.05
C ASP A 16 -4.51 -19.07 -15.64
N GLY A 17 -5.75 -19.21 -15.14
CA GLY A 17 -6.05 -19.97 -13.93
C GLY A 17 -5.61 -19.32 -12.60
N HIS A 18 -5.79 -18.00 -12.46
CA HIS A 18 -5.49 -17.30 -11.20
C HIS A 18 -6.73 -16.68 -10.55
N ASN A 19 -6.66 -16.46 -9.25
CA ASN A 19 -7.68 -15.76 -8.47
C ASN A 19 -7.03 -14.92 -7.36
N ILE A 20 -7.85 -14.15 -6.64
CA ILE A 20 -7.45 -13.33 -5.50
C ILE A 20 -8.36 -13.68 -4.33
N VAL A 21 -7.83 -14.42 -3.35
CA VAL A 21 -8.51 -14.71 -2.08
C VAL A 21 -7.90 -13.87 -0.98
N VAL A 22 -8.73 -13.16 -0.23
CA VAL A 22 -8.28 -12.32 0.88
C VAL A 22 -7.89 -13.21 2.06
N ASP A 23 -6.67 -13.05 2.54
CA ASP A 23 -6.14 -13.75 3.71
C ASP A 23 -6.40 -12.94 4.99
N SER A 24 -6.05 -11.65 4.93
CA SER A 24 -6.24 -10.72 6.04
C SER A 24 -6.49 -9.30 5.51
N GLN A 25 -7.25 -8.50 6.26
CA GLN A 25 -7.49 -7.09 5.94
C GLN A 25 -7.83 -6.28 7.20
N PRO A 26 -7.65 -4.95 7.20
CA PRO A 26 -8.10 -4.10 8.30
C PRO A 26 -9.62 -4.16 8.47
N SER A 27 -10.09 -3.90 9.70
CA SER A 27 -11.52 -3.73 9.97
C SER A 27 -12.08 -2.57 9.14
N GLY A 28 -13.18 -2.83 8.42
CA GLY A 28 -13.77 -1.86 7.49
C GLY A 28 -13.10 -1.80 6.12
N GLY A 29 -12.10 -2.66 5.85
CA GLY A 29 -11.40 -2.72 4.57
C GLY A 29 -12.30 -3.09 3.39
N GLY A 30 -13.34 -3.91 3.63
CA GLY A 30 -14.41 -4.19 2.68
C GLY A 30 -13.95 -4.84 1.36
N TRP A 31 -12.72 -5.34 1.30
CA TRP A 31 -12.19 -5.98 0.11
C TRP A 31 -12.60 -7.45 0.10
N GLU A 32 -13.23 -7.90 -0.98
CA GLU A 32 -13.67 -9.28 -1.16
C GLU A 32 -12.70 -10.11 -2.02
N GLY A 33 -11.69 -9.46 -2.62
CA GLY A 33 -10.85 -10.08 -3.63
C GLY A 33 -11.64 -10.41 -4.90
N HIS A 34 -11.24 -11.47 -5.57
CA HIS A 34 -11.91 -12.06 -6.74
C HIS A 34 -11.66 -13.57 -6.71
N GLU A 35 -12.56 -14.32 -6.06
CA GLU A 35 -12.39 -15.77 -5.86
C GLU A 35 -12.46 -16.64 -7.13
N PRO A 36 -13.25 -16.31 -8.17
CA PRO A 36 -13.27 -17.09 -9.40
C PRO A 36 -11.88 -17.19 -10.05
N LEU A 37 -11.59 -18.35 -10.63
CA LEU A 37 -10.41 -18.52 -11.47
C LEU A 37 -10.67 -17.86 -12.82
N GLU A 38 -9.76 -16.99 -13.21
CA GLU A 38 -9.83 -16.23 -14.46
C GLU A 38 -8.56 -16.46 -15.27
N ASP A 39 -8.66 -16.15 -16.56
CA ASP A 39 -7.62 -16.38 -17.55
C ASP A 39 -6.92 -15.08 -18.01
N GLU A 40 -5.88 -15.22 -18.85
CA GLU A 40 -5.14 -14.09 -19.40
C GLU A 40 -6.08 -13.05 -20.04
N GLY A 41 -5.84 -11.77 -19.73
CA GLY A 41 -6.61 -10.65 -20.26
C GLY A 41 -7.81 -10.24 -19.40
N PHE A 42 -8.13 -11.01 -18.35
CA PHE A 42 -9.04 -10.55 -17.32
C PHE A 42 -8.42 -9.43 -16.46
N SER A 43 -9.28 -8.55 -15.95
CA SER A 43 -8.86 -7.49 -15.03
C SER A 43 -9.89 -7.23 -13.96
N TYR A 44 -9.41 -6.96 -12.75
CA TYR A 44 -10.22 -6.62 -11.58
C TYR A 44 -9.66 -5.35 -10.93
N GLU A 45 -10.53 -4.43 -10.53
CA GLU A 45 -10.14 -3.18 -9.89
C GLU A 45 -10.73 -3.07 -8.49
N PHE A 46 -9.94 -2.56 -7.54
CA PHE A 46 -10.44 -2.22 -6.21
C PHE A 46 -9.81 -0.92 -5.72
N THR A 47 -10.61 -0.07 -5.07
CA THR A 47 -10.14 1.17 -4.44
C THR A 47 -9.93 0.94 -2.96
N PHE A 48 -8.67 1.07 -2.53
CA PHE A 48 -8.29 0.89 -1.15
C PHE A 48 -8.48 2.19 -0.36
N GLU A 49 -9.54 2.25 0.45
CA GLU A 49 -9.90 3.43 1.26
C GLU A 49 -9.37 3.35 2.70
N THR A 50 -9.30 2.15 3.29
CA THR A 50 -8.96 1.97 4.70
C THR A 50 -7.46 1.72 4.85
N THR A 51 -6.82 2.41 5.78
CA THR A 51 -5.41 2.17 6.11
C THR A 51 -5.20 0.81 6.75
N GLY A 52 -4.06 0.20 6.48
CA GLY A 52 -3.70 -1.10 7.02
C GLY A 52 -3.14 -2.06 5.98
N VAL A 53 -2.94 -3.29 6.41
CA VAL A 53 -2.31 -4.34 5.61
C VAL A 53 -3.39 -5.28 5.08
N TYR A 54 -3.42 -5.45 3.76
CA TYR A 54 -4.28 -6.37 3.03
C TYR A 54 -3.42 -7.50 2.45
N GLU A 55 -3.57 -8.70 2.99
CA GLU A 55 -2.90 -9.89 2.50
C GLU A 55 -3.86 -10.72 1.66
N TYR A 56 -3.36 -11.31 0.60
CA TYR A 56 -4.13 -12.17 -0.29
C TYR A 56 -3.26 -13.24 -0.91
N TYR A 57 -3.88 -14.26 -1.47
CA TYR A 57 -3.22 -15.34 -2.19
C TYR A 57 -4.06 -15.82 -3.37
N CYS A 58 -3.47 -16.65 -4.22
CA CYS A 58 -4.18 -17.40 -5.25
C CYS A 58 -4.34 -18.86 -4.78
N THR A 59 -5.57 -19.39 -4.77
CA THR A 59 -5.90 -20.72 -4.23
C THR A 59 -5.05 -21.85 -4.81
N PRO A 60 -4.98 -22.06 -6.15
CA PRO A 60 -4.17 -23.15 -6.72
C PRO A 60 -2.65 -22.95 -6.54
N HIS A 61 -2.20 -21.73 -6.29
CA HIS A 61 -0.77 -21.36 -6.33
C HIS A 61 -0.21 -20.88 -4.99
N GLN A 62 -1.00 -20.96 -3.90
CA GLN A 62 -0.59 -20.51 -2.56
C GLN A 62 0.67 -21.27 -2.09
N SER A 63 0.71 -22.59 -2.27
CA SER A 63 1.85 -23.43 -1.91
C SER A 63 3.09 -23.17 -2.76
N LEU A 64 2.92 -22.59 -3.95
CA LEU A 64 3.99 -22.17 -4.85
C LEU A 64 4.45 -20.73 -4.56
N GLY A 65 3.83 -20.04 -3.60
CA GLY A 65 4.21 -18.70 -3.16
C GLY A 65 3.47 -17.57 -3.87
N MET A 66 2.35 -17.84 -4.53
CA MET A 66 1.49 -16.79 -5.10
C MET A 66 0.66 -16.12 -4.00
N VAL A 67 1.36 -15.33 -3.19
CA VAL A 67 0.82 -14.50 -2.10
C VAL A 67 1.19 -13.04 -2.33
N GLY A 68 0.43 -12.12 -1.75
CA GLY A 68 0.59 -10.70 -1.99
C GLY A 68 0.13 -9.83 -0.84
N THR A 69 0.72 -8.64 -0.78
CA THR A 69 0.39 -7.64 0.24
C THR A 69 0.20 -6.26 -0.38
N VAL A 70 -0.93 -5.62 -0.06
CA VAL A 70 -1.18 -4.19 -0.28
C VAL A 70 -1.19 -3.52 1.08
N GLU A 71 -0.26 -2.61 1.31
CA GLU A 71 -0.17 -1.82 2.52
C GLU A 71 -0.63 -0.40 2.21
N VAL A 72 -1.71 0.01 2.87
CA VAL A 72 -2.36 1.31 2.69
C VAL A 72 -1.92 2.22 3.81
N VAL A 73 -1.12 3.24 3.48
CA VAL A 73 -0.49 4.16 4.42
C VAL A 73 -0.72 5.61 4.01
N GLU A 74 -0.92 6.50 4.99
CA GLU A 74 -1.16 7.93 4.75
C GLU A 74 -0.01 8.61 3.99
N GLN A 75 1.21 8.18 4.27
CA GLN A 75 2.41 8.61 3.56
C GLN A 75 3.22 7.36 3.24
N PRO A 76 3.22 6.88 1.98
CA PRO A 76 4.25 5.93 1.55
C PRO A 76 5.56 6.71 1.63
N ASP A 77 6.52 6.25 2.44
CA ASP A 77 7.77 6.96 2.68
C ASP A 77 8.39 7.44 1.36
N ALA A 78 8.18 8.72 1.07
CA ALA A 78 8.99 9.46 0.14
C ALA A 78 10.22 9.83 0.95
N ASP A 79 11.38 9.28 0.59
CA ASP A 79 12.71 9.89 0.70
C ASP A 79 13.80 8.84 0.94
N GLY A 80 14.24 8.24 -0.17
CA GLY A 80 15.58 7.67 -0.30
C GLY A 80 16.60 8.71 -0.77
N ASP A 81 16.54 9.95 -0.29
CA ASP A 81 17.59 10.96 -0.55
C ASP A 81 18.20 11.43 0.77
N GLY A 82 19.41 10.96 1.03
CA GLY A 82 20.18 11.30 2.22
C GLY A 82 20.63 12.76 2.17
N ARG A 83 19.85 13.67 2.77
CA ARG A 83 20.37 14.95 3.25
C ARG A 83 19.61 15.46 4.47
N GLY A 84 20.14 15.13 5.64
CA GLY A 84 19.54 15.53 6.91
C GLY A 84 19.60 17.03 7.20
N THR A 85 18.63 17.50 7.98
CA THR A 85 18.84 18.52 9.02
C THR A 85 18.00 18.17 10.24
N ALA A 86 18.66 17.58 11.24
CA ALA A 86 18.11 17.40 12.58
C ALA A 86 18.24 18.70 13.39
N ARG A 87 17.14 19.15 14.03
CA ARG A 87 17.06 19.85 15.34
C ARG A 87 15.59 19.77 15.80
N GLY A 88 15.17 19.21 16.92
CA GLY A 88 15.69 18.51 18.10
C GLY A 88 14.44 18.15 18.95
N ALA A 89 14.43 17.44 20.06
CA ALA A 89 15.39 16.67 20.83
C ALA A 89 14.55 15.78 21.78
N GLY A 90 14.96 14.53 21.99
CA GLY A 90 14.33 13.59 22.92
C GLY A 90 15.22 12.37 23.10
N LEU A 91 16.09 12.44 24.11
CA LEU A 91 17.12 11.48 24.55
C LEU A 91 16.55 10.03 24.62
N ARG A 92 17.31 8.93 24.41
CA ARG A 92 18.51 8.48 25.13
C ARG A 92 19.26 7.35 24.38
N GLU A 93 20.58 7.48 24.37
CA GLU A 93 21.67 6.49 24.44
C GLU A 93 21.46 5.03 23.94
N GLU A 94 22.20 4.69 22.88
CA GLU A 94 22.76 3.35 22.63
C GLU A 94 24.24 3.36 23.08
N PRO A 95 24.78 2.27 23.67
CA PRO A 95 25.66 1.47 22.82
C PRO A 95 25.57 -0.06 23.01
N ARG A 96 25.19 -0.74 21.92
CA ARG A 96 25.85 -1.91 21.27
C ARG A 96 26.40 -3.00 22.21
N HIS A 97 25.86 -4.22 22.08
CA HIS A 97 26.55 -5.35 21.42
C HIS A 97 25.65 -6.58 21.28
N ARG A 98 25.55 -7.07 20.03
CA ARG A 98 25.54 -8.49 19.65
C ARG A 98 24.29 -9.30 20.04
N LEU A 99 23.45 -9.60 19.05
CA LEU A 99 23.50 -10.91 18.38
C LEU A 99 22.67 -10.87 17.10
N VAL A 100 23.27 -11.39 16.03
CA VAL A 100 22.65 -11.73 14.76
C VAL A 100 21.32 -12.46 14.96
N HIS A 101 20.18 -11.85 14.61
CA HIS A 101 19.04 -12.62 14.16
C HIS A 101 19.20 -12.95 12.68
N ARG A 102 19.97 -14.02 12.53
CA ARG A 102 20.14 -14.88 11.38
C ARG A 102 18.84 -15.64 11.11
N ASP A 103 17.83 -14.91 10.66
CA ASP A 103 16.79 -15.47 9.80
C ASP A 103 16.40 -14.35 8.85
N GLY A 104 17.09 -14.30 7.71
CA GLY A 104 16.82 -13.41 6.59
C GLY A 104 15.47 -13.72 5.96
N ARG A 105 14.40 -13.50 6.71
CA ARG A 105 13.04 -13.48 6.21
C ARG A 105 12.75 -12.05 5.81
N ASP A 106 13.26 -11.68 4.65
CA ASP A 106 12.57 -10.74 3.78
C ASP A 106 11.22 -11.37 3.46
N PRO A 107 10.07 -10.90 3.98
CA PRO A 107 8.79 -11.39 3.53
C PRO A 107 8.28 -10.44 2.45
N GLY A 108 9.15 -10.06 1.49
CA GLY A 108 8.70 -9.41 0.28
C GLY A 108 8.41 -10.48 -0.76
N PRO A 109 7.15 -10.81 -1.10
CA PRO A 109 6.90 -11.79 -2.14
C PRO A 109 7.36 -11.22 -3.49
N ARG A 110 8.59 -11.58 -3.87
CA ARG A 110 9.18 -11.42 -5.20
C ARG A 110 8.54 -12.35 -6.25
N VAL A 111 7.34 -12.88 -6.00
CA VAL A 111 6.65 -13.82 -6.92
C VAL A 111 5.47 -13.18 -7.64
N LEU A 112 5.07 -11.95 -7.31
CA LEU A 112 3.88 -11.35 -7.92
C LEU A 112 4.08 -10.73 -9.32
N LEU A 113 5.30 -10.60 -9.82
CA LEU A 113 5.50 -9.73 -10.99
C LEU A 113 5.25 -10.41 -12.35
N HIS A 114 4.97 -11.71 -12.42
CA HIS A 114 4.81 -12.39 -13.72
C HIS A 114 3.42 -12.92 -14.08
N GLU A 115 2.44 -12.91 -13.16
CA GLU A 115 1.14 -13.58 -13.40
C GLU A 115 -0.08 -12.67 -13.13
N VAL A 116 0.03 -11.72 -12.18
CA VAL A 116 -0.93 -10.63 -12.01
C VAL A 116 -0.20 -9.29 -11.85
N ARG A 117 -0.25 -8.44 -12.87
CA ARG A 117 0.35 -7.10 -12.80
C ARG A 117 -0.54 -6.15 -12.03
N ARG A 118 0.07 -5.25 -11.24
CA ARG A 118 -0.63 -4.19 -10.52
C ARG A 118 -0.32 -2.85 -11.13
N ARG A 119 -1.36 -2.05 -11.38
CA ARG A 119 -1.22 -0.65 -11.77
C ARG A 119 -1.97 0.24 -10.81
N LEU A 120 -1.37 1.39 -10.49
CA LEU A 120 -1.97 2.40 -9.64
C LEU A 120 -2.70 3.42 -10.51
N ARG A 121 -3.95 3.72 -10.17
CA ARG A 121 -4.67 4.90 -10.65
C ARG A 121 -4.98 5.78 -9.45
N ALA A 122 -4.47 7.01 -9.44
CA ALA A 122 -4.80 7.98 -8.40
C ALA A 122 -6.29 8.33 -8.48
N ALA A 123 -7.01 8.25 -7.36
CA ALA A 123 -8.36 8.79 -7.28
C ALA A 123 -8.33 10.29 -7.60
N ARG A 124 -9.26 10.72 -8.46
CA ARG A 124 -9.45 12.12 -8.76
C ARG A 124 -10.00 12.83 -7.51
N GLY A 125 -9.15 13.63 -6.86
CA GLY A 125 -9.57 14.81 -6.11
C GLY A 125 -9.86 14.64 -4.62
N VAL A 126 -8.80 14.58 -3.81
CA VAL A 126 -8.83 15.27 -2.51
C VAL A 126 -8.61 16.75 -2.81
N THR A 127 -9.65 17.56 -2.67
CA THR A 127 -9.56 19.02 -2.79
C THR A 127 -8.52 19.54 -1.80
N PRO A 128 -7.52 20.33 -2.22
CA PRO A 128 -6.59 20.96 -1.28
C PRO A 128 -7.36 21.95 -0.38
N PRO A 129 -6.89 22.20 0.85
CA PRO A 129 -7.61 23.03 1.81
C PRO A 129 -7.86 24.42 1.24
N VAL A 130 -9.12 24.85 1.32
CA VAL A 130 -9.55 26.20 0.94
C VAL A 130 -8.72 27.21 1.72
N ARG A 131 -7.81 27.91 1.03
CA ARG A 131 -7.19 29.13 1.58
C ARG A 131 -8.31 30.15 1.79
N ARG A 132 -8.74 30.32 3.05
CA ARG A 132 -9.59 31.45 3.45
C ARG A 132 -8.80 32.74 3.20
N PRO A 133 -9.27 33.69 2.38
CA PRO A 133 -8.72 35.04 2.44
C PRO A 133 -9.10 35.66 3.79
N SER A 134 -8.08 36.09 4.50
CA SER A 134 -8.14 36.80 5.76
C SER A 134 -9.06 38.02 5.66
N PHE A 135 -10.07 38.07 6.53
CA PHE A 135 -10.83 39.29 6.77
C PHE A 135 -9.90 40.34 7.39
N THR A 136 -9.54 41.38 6.66
CA THR A 136 -9.06 42.62 7.28
C THR A 136 -10.24 43.58 7.39
N ALA A 137 -10.83 43.61 8.57
CA ALA A 137 -11.65 44.74 9.01
C ALA A 137 -10.71 45.90 9.38
N ARG A 138 -10.84 47.02 8.67
CA ARG A 138 -10.37 48.37 9.08
C ARG A 138 -10.84 49.37 8.01
N GLU A 139 -11.34 50.57 8.24
CA GLU A 139 -11.96 51.28 9.36
C GLU A 139 -12.51 52.59 8.75
N ARG A 140 -13.62 53.08 9.31
CA ARG A 140 -14.24 54.41 9.17
C ARG A 140 -13.43 55.51 8.46
N ARG A 141 -14.02 56.16 7.45
CA ARG A 141 -14.53 57.56 7.51
C ARG A 141 -15.36 57.91 6.29
#